data_AF-A0A2V3Q054-F1
#
_entry.id   AF-A0A2V3Q054-F1
#
_cell.length_a   1.000
_cell.length_b   1.000
_cell.length_c   1.000
_cell.angle_alpha   90.00
_cell.angle_beta   90.00
_cell.angle_gamma   90.00
#
_symmetry.space_group_name_H-M   'P 1'
#
loop_
_entity.id
_entity.type
_entity.pdbx_description
1 polymer ?
#
loop_
_entity_poly.entity_id
_entity_poly.type
_entity_poly.pdbx_seq_one_letter_code
_entity_poly.pdbx_strand_id
1 'polypeptide(L)'
;MRVKLKDIKKNIMHVLGGTILTEDFFLKNTRFMLVVFIIMVLYISNRYSCISKMAEIESLKRELKDVKYESLTISSDLTGISRQTQVQTLIDQNDLKLMTPSVPAFKLDKQK
;
A
#
# COMPACT_ATOMS: atom_id res chain seq x y z
N MET A 1 -29.22 6.52 39.82
CA MET A 1 -28.34 6.82 38.66
C MET A 1 -29.07 7.02 37.31
N ARG A 2 -30.41 6.90 37.19
CA ARG A 2 -31.11 7.09 35.89
C ARG A 2 -31.38 8.54 35.48
N VAL A 3 -31.27 9.50 36.41
CA VAL A 3 -31.58 10.92 36.17
C VAL A 3 -30.53 11.56 35.24
N LYS A 4 -29.24 11.36 35.53
CA LYS A 4 -28.13 11.94 34.74
C LYS A 4 -28.15 11.58 33.24
N LEU A 5 -28.58 10.37 32.89
CA LEU A 5 -28.66 9.92 31.49
C LEU A 5 -29.78 10.61 30.71
N LYS A 6 -30.92 10.87 31.36
CA LYS A 6 -32.04 11.61 30.73
C LYS A 6 -31.66 13.07 30.50
N ASP A 7 -30.95 13.68 31.43
CA ASP A 7 -30.50 15.07 31.30
C ASP A 7 -29.47 15.23 30.17
N ILE A 8 -28.50 14.31 30.06
CA ILE A 8 -27.53 14.30 28.95
C ILE A 8 -28.24 14.13 27.60
N LYS A 9 -29.19 13.18 27.50
CA LYS A 9 -29.95 12.96 26.27
C LYS A 9 -30.79 14.19 25.89
N LYS A 10 -31.41 14.85 26.88
CA LYS A 10 -32.19 16.07 26.67
C LYS A 10 -31.30 17.23 26.22
N ASN A 11 -30.11 17.37 26.81
CA ASN A 11 -29.13 18.38 26.42
C ASN A 11 -28.60 18.15 25.00
N ILE A 12 -28.27 16.91 24.64
CA ILE A 12 -27.86 16.56 23.27
C ILE A 12 -28.98 16.85 22.27
N MET A 13 -30.22 16.47 22.60
CA MET A 13 -31.40 16.75 21.77
C MET A 13 -31.63 18.27 21.62
N HIS A 14 -31.37 19.05 22.66
CA HIS A 14 -31.50 20.50 22.66
C HIS A 14 -30.40 21.18 21.83
N VAL A 15 -29.17 20.67 21.88
CA VAL A 15 -28.05 21.11 21.05
C VAL A 15 -28.30 20.81 19.58
N LEU A 16 -28.76 19.58 19.27
CA LEU A 16 -29.06 19.14 17.90
C LEU A 16 -30.35 19.77 17.35
N GLY A 17 -31.30 20.13 18.22
CA GLY A 17 -32.56 20.78 17.87
C GLY A 17 -32.44 22.25 17.47
N GLY A 18 -31.22 22.80 17.43
CA GLY A 18 -30.97 24.15 16.93
C GLY A 18 -31.21 25.27 17.94
N THR A 19 -31.72 24.97 19.14
CA THR A 19 -31.93 26.00 20.18
C THR A 19 -30.63 26.68 20.59
N ILE A 20 -29.50 25.96 20.52
CA ILE A 20 -28.16 26.55 20.76
C ILE A 20 -27.74 27.53 19.67
N LEU A 21 -28.22 27.37 18.43
CA LEU A 21 -27.96 28.34 17.36
C LEU A 21 -28.81 29.60 17.50
N THR A 22 -30.02 29.49 18.08
CA THR A 22 -30.95 30.60 18.30
C THR A 22 -30.64 31.41 19.56
N GLU A 23 -29.76 30.93 20.45
CA GLU A 23 -29.35 31.71 21.63
C GLU A 23 -28.60 32.99 21.20
N ASP A 24 -28.97 34.11 21.84
CA ASP A 24 -28.41 35.44 21.58
C ASP A 24 -26.87 35.49 21.66
N PHE A 25 -26.25 34.59 22.43
CA PHE A 25 -24.80 34.44 22.53
C PHE A 25 -24.13 34.06 21.20
N PHE A 26 -24.76 33.16 20.43
CA PHE A 26 -24.23 32.71 19.14
C PHE A 26 -24.50 33.73 18.05
N LEU A 27 -25.66 34.41 18.08
CA LEU A 27 -26.00 35.51 17.17
C LEU A 27 -25.04 36.69 17.33
N LYS A 28 -24.71 37.05 18.57
CA LYS A 28 -23.79 38.17 18.89
C LYS A 28 -22.34 37.87 18.47
N ASN A 29 -21.95 36.61 18.39
CA ASN A 29 -20.61 36.18 17.98
C ASN A 29 -20.60 35.29 16.72
N THR A 30 -21.54 35.53 15.80
CA THR A 30 -21.69 34.80 14.52
C THR A 30 -20.41 34.73 13.71
N ARG A 31 -19.60 35.81 13.73
CA ARG A 31 -18.32 35.87 13.04
C ARG A 31 -17.34 34.77 13.49
N PHE A 32 -17.30 34.47 14.80
CA PHE A 32 -16.45 33.40 15.32
C PHE A 32 -16.96 32.02 14.94
N MET A 33 -18.27 31.78 15.02
CA MET A 33 -18.86 30.50 14.58
C MET A 33 -18.60 30.22 13.12
N LEU A 34 -18.67 31.25 12.28
CA LEU A 34 -18.41 31.12 10.85
C LEU A 34 -16.95 30.73 10.58
N VAL A 35 -15.99 31.30 11.33
CA VAL A 35 -14.57 30.89 11.24
C VAL A 35 -14.38 29.43 11.65
N VAL A 36 -14.99 29.00 12.76
CA VAL A 36 -14.92 27.59 13.22
C VAL A 36 -15.54 26.65 12.19
N PHE A 37 -16.68 27.03 11.60
CA PHE A 37 -17.33 26.25 10.56
C PHE A 37 -16.46 26.09 9.32
N ILE A 38 -15.82 27.18 8.85
CA ILE A 38 -14.88 27.12 7.73
C ILE A 38 -13.69 26.20 8.05
N ILE A 39 -13.11 26.30 9.24
CA ILE A 39 -12.02 25.42 9.67
C ILE A 39 -12.47 23.96 9.69
N MET A 40 -13.70 23.68 10.14
CA MET A 40 -14.25 22.33 10.16
C MET A 40 -14.41 21.77 8.73
N VAL A 41 -14.92 22.57 7.79
CA VAL A 41 -15.03 22.17 6.37
C VAL A 41 -13.64 21.91 5.78
N LEU A 42 -12.69 22.82 5.98
CA LEU A 42 -11.32 22.65 5.48
C LEU A 42 -10.63 21.41 6.06
N TYR A 43 -10.84 21.12 7.34
CA TYR A 43 -10.29 19.93 7.99
C TYR A 43 -10.85 18.64 7.37
N ILE A 44 -12.16 18.59 7.13
CA ILE A 44 -12.81 17.46 6.47
C ILE A 44 -12.22 17.29 5.07
N SER A 45 -12.17 18.34 4.26
CA SER A 45 -11.60 18.30 2.91
C SER A 45 -10.15 17.82 2.88
N ASN A 46 -9.30 18.32 3.79
CA ASN A 46 -7.92 17.90 3.91
C ASN A 46 -7.81 16.40 4.25
N ARG A 47 -8.61 15.93 5.20
CA ARG A 47 -8.64 14.51 5.60
C ARG A 47 -9.06 13.60 4.46
N TYR A 48 -10.06 13.98 3.67
CA TYR A 48 -10.47 13.21 2.48
C TYR A 48 -9.38 13.18 1.41
N SER A 49 -8.69 14.31 1.18
CA SER A 49 -7.58 14.37 0.24
C SER A 49 -6.43 13.43 0.63
N CYS A 50 -6.14 13.32 1.93
CA CYS A 50 -5.17 12.37 2.45
C CYS A 50 -5.62 10.91 2.25
N ILE A 51 -6.89 10.59 2.55
CA ILE A 51 -7.46 9.24 2.40
C ILE A 51 -7.40 8.77 0.94
N SER A 52 -7.76 9.62 -0.03
CA SER A 52 -7.70 9.25 -1.45
C SER A 52 -6.27 9.03 -1.94
N LYS A 53 -5.31 9.85 -1.49
CA LYS A 53 -3.90 9.72 -1.89
C LYS A 53 -3.24 8.48 -1.26
N MET A 54 -3.64 8.12 -0.05
CA MET A 54 -3.18 6.89 0.61
C MET A 54 -3.57 5.64 -0.19
N ALA A 55 -4.81 5.61 -0.71
CA ALA A 55 -5.30 4.50 -1.54
C ALA A 55 -4.57 4.42 -2.89
N GLU A 56 -4.27 5.56 -3.51
CA GLU A 56 -3.50 5.65 -4.75
C GLU A 56 -2.07 5.10 -4.56
N ILE A 57 -1.40 5.48 -3.47
CA ILE A 57 -0.06 4.98 -3.12
C ILE A 57 -0.08 3.46 -2.86
N GLU A 58 -1.13 2.96 -2.19
CA GLU A 58 -1.26 1.53 -1.92
C GLU A 58 -1.42 0.71 -3.20
N SER A 59 -2.17 1.22 -4.19
CA SER A 59 -2.31 0.58 -5.50
C SER A 59 -0.99 0.56 -6.29
N LEU A 60 -0.26 1.67 -6.32
CA LEU A 60 1.03 1.79 -7.01
C LEU A 60 2.09 0.86 -6.40
N LYS A 61 2.05 0.69 -5.07
CA LYS A 61 2.96 -0.21 -4.34
C LYS A 61 2.65 -1.69 -4.58
N ARG A 62 1.39 -2.05 -4.86
CA ARG A 62 1.03 -3.41 -5.29
C ARG A 62 1.58 -3.72 -6.68
N GLU A 63 1.42 -2.81 -7.63
CA GLU A 63 1.91 -3.01 -9.00
C GLU A 63 3.45 -3.17 -9.04
N LEU A 64 4.17 -2.35 -8.29
CA LEU A 64 5.63 -2.51 -8.11
C LEU A 64 6.01 -3.86 -7.46
N LYS A 65 5.18 -4.36 -6.55
CA LYS A 65 5.42 -5.65 -5.90
C LYS A 65 5.22 -6.78 -6.91
N ASP A 66 4.14 -6.75 -7.69
CA ASP A 66 3.81 -7.79 -8.66
C ASP A 66 4.88 -7.88 -9.77
N VAL A 67 5.34 -6.75 -10.33
CA VAL A 67 6.46 -6.72 -11.31
C VAL A 67 7.76 -7.28 -10.70
N LYS A 68 8.04 -6.97 -9.43
CA LYS A 68 9.21 -7.52 -8.73
C LYS A 68 9.10 -9.04 -8.57
N TYR A 69 7.94 -9.56 -8.18
CA TYR A 69 7.74 -11.02 -8.10
C TYR A 69 7.82 -11.68 -9.47
N GLU A 70 7.29 -11.07 -10.52
CA GLU A 70 7.39 -11.58 -11.89
C GLU A 70 8.86 -11.66 -12.34
N SER A 71 9.64 -10.59 -12.14
CA SER A 71 11.07 -10.60 -12.46
C SER A 71 11.86 -11.64 -11.65
N LEU A 72 11.49 -11.85 -10.38
CA LEU A 72 12.13 -12.84 -9.52
C LEU A 72 11.76 -14.27 -9.92
N THR A 73 10.49 -14.51 -10.29
CA THR A 73 10.02 -15.80 -10.82
C THR A 73 10.70 -16.10 -12.14
N ILE A 74 10.70 -15.17 -13.09
CA ILE A 74 11.38 -15.35 -14.39
C ILE A 74 12.88 -15.62 -14.18
N SER A 75 13.54 -14.87 -13.29
CA SER A 75 14.95 -15.11 -12.97
C SER A 75 15.18 -16.45 -12.27
N SER A 76 14.25 -16.90 -11.43
CA SER A 76 14.34 -18.20 -10.74
C SER A 76 14.11 -19.36 -11.71
N ASP A 77 13.18 -19.23 -12.64
CA ASP A 77 12.93 -20.19 -13.72
C ASP A 77 14.13 -20.28 -14.66
N LEU A 78 14.68 -19.12 -15.09
CA LEU A 78 15.91 -19.07 -15.88
C LEU A 78 17.10 -19.69 -15.13
N THR A 79 17.23 -19.41 -13.83
CA THR A 79 18.27 -20.04 -13.00
C THR A 79 18.05 -21.54 -12.86
N GLY A 80 16.79 -22.00 -12.79
CA GLY A 80 16.42 -23.41 -12.73
C GLY A 80 16.78 -24.16 -14.02
N ILE A 81 16.52 -23.56 -15.18
CA ILE A 81 16.81 -24.11 -16.50
C ILE A 81 18.31 -24.06 -16.80
N SER A 82 19.00 -23.01 -16.35
CA SER A 82 20.46 -22.86 -16.55
C SER A 82 21.29 -23.81 -15.67
N ARG A 83 20.70 -24.56 -14.74
CA ARG A 83 21.44 -25.57 -13.97
C ARG A 83 21.93 -26.65 -14.91
N GLN A 84 23.21 -26.96 -14.82
CA GLN A 84 23.88 -27.98 -15.61
C GLN A 84 23.13 -29.32 -15.61
N THR A 85 22.53 -29.71 -14.49
CA THR A 85 21.70 -30.92 -14.36
C THR A 85 20.45 -30.88 -15.26
N GLN A 86 19.73 -29.76 -15.32
CA GLN A 86 18.54 -29.63 -16.17
C GLN A 86 18.91 -29.57 -17.65
N VAL A 87 19.99 -28.85 -17.97
CA VAL A 87 20.54 -28.83 -19.34
C VAL A 87 20.90 -30.25 -19.79
N GLN A 88 21.54 -31.05 -18.93
CA GLN A 88 21.87 -32.44 -19.24
C GLN A 88 20.61 -33.29 -19.43
N THR A 89 19.59 -33.16 -18.57
CA THR A 89 18.33 -33.90 -18.72
C THR A 89 17.60 -33.55 -20.04
N LEU A 90 17.60 -32.28 -20.46
CA LEU A 90 17.01 -31.86 -21.72
C LEU A 90 17.79 -32.38 -22.94
N ILE A 91 19.13 -32.38 -22.86
CA ILE A 91 20.00 -32.94 -23.90
C ILE A 91 19.72 -34.44 -24.08
N ASP A 92 19.60 -35.17 -22.97
CA ASP A 92 19.33 -36.61 -22.96
C ASP A 92 17.91 -36.93 -23.51
N GLN A 93 16.90 -36.12 -23.16
CA GLN A 93 15.53 -36.27 -23.67
C GLN A 93 15.39 -35.99 -25.17
N ASN A 94 16.21 -35.08 -25.71
CA ASN A 94 16.17 -34.69 -27.12
C ASN A 94 17.16 -35.50 -27.98
N ASP A 95 17.77 -36.57 -27.43
CA ASP A 95 18.76 -37.42 -28.10
C ASP A 95 19.95 -36.64 -28.70
N LEU A 96 20.23 -35.47 -28.13
CA LEU A 96 21.37 -34.66 -28.51
C LEU A 96 22.60 -35.34 -27.89
N LYS A 97 23.46 -35.96 -28.71
CA LYS A 97 24.69 -36.67 -28.27
C LYS A 97 25.78 -35.70 -27.76
N LEU A 98 25.42 -34.78 -26.88
CA LEU A 98 26.29 -33.77 -26.30
C LEU A 98 26.59 -34.17 -24.85
N MET A 99 27.88 -34.29 -24.52
CA MET A 99 28.33 -34.60 -23.16
C MET A 99 29.08 -33.42 -22.59
N THR A 100 28.92 -33.18 -21.28
CA THR A 100 29.74 -32.20 -20.59
C THR A 100 31.22 -32.60 -20.71
N PRO A 101 32.11 -31.72 -21.21
CA PRO A 101 33.54 -32.01 -21.28
C PRO A 101 34.12 -32.17 -19.88
N SER A 102 34.67 -33.36 -19.58
CA SER A 102 35.29 -33.72 -18.30
C SER A 102 36.69 -33.12 -18.09
N VAL A 103 37.27 -32.55 -19.17
CA VAL A 103 38.62 -31.99 -19.18
C VAL A 103 38.57 -30.51 -19.56
N PRO A 104 39.25 -29.62 -18.81
CA PRO A 104 39.28 -28.19 -19.13
C PRO A 104 39.97 -27.96 -20.48
N ALA A 105 39.45 -27.01 -21.26
CA ALA A 105 39.90 -26.73 -22.63
C ALA A 105 41.39 -26.33 -22.72
N PHE A 106 41.95 -25.74 -21.67
CA PHE A 106 43.37 -25.36 -21.60
C PHE A 106 43.94 -25.59 -20.21
N LYS A 107 45.13 -26.19 -20.12
CA LYS A 107 45.96 -26.23 -18.90
C LYS A 107 46.94 -25.07 -18.99
N LEU A 108 46.82 -24.10 -18.09
CA LEU A 108 47.80 -23.02 -17.99
C LEU A 108 49.06 -23.60 -17.34
N ASP A 109 50.14 -23.72 -18.12
CA ASP A 109 51.44 -24.05 -17.57
C ASP A 109 52.01 -22.78 -16.91
N LYS A 110 52.42 -22.90 -15.64
CA LYS A 110 53.08 -21.79 -14.95
C LYS A 110 54.50 -21.69 -15.51
N GLN A 111 54.70 -20.74 -16.42
CA GLN A 111 56.04 -20.29 -16.83
C GLN A 111 56.84 -19.97 -15.56
N LYS A 112 57.97 -20.65 -15.40
CA LYS A 112 58.82 -20.65 -14.22
C LYS A 112 59.82 -19.51 -14.25
#